data_AF-A0A437C026-F1
#
_entry.id   AF-A0A437C026-F1
#
_cell.length_a   1.000
_cell.length_b   1.000
_cell.length_c   1.000
_cell.angle_alpha   90.00
_cell.angle_beta   90.00
_cell.angle_gamma   90.00
#
_symmetry.space_group_name_H-M   'P 1'
#
loop_
_entity.id
_entity.type
_entity.pdbx_description
1 polymer ?
#
loop_
_entity_poly.entity_id
_entity_poly.type
_entity_poly.pdbx_seq_one_letter_code
_entity_poly.pdbx_strand_id
1 'polypeptide(L)'
;MLTSKRRRRRAEVRSSGVLVPDTDDQGYKKMFRHMIALRQVARRSICSSAPRQVENKVPQKQKLFQEDNGMPVHLKGGSADALLYRTTMGLTVLGVGYVLYELVKAAFPQKKD
;
A
#
# COMPACT_ATOMS: atom_id res chain seq x y z
N MET A 1 -26.15 44.12 38.48
CA MET A 1 -27.26 43.61 39.33
C MET A 1 -27.35 42.10 39.16
N LEU A 2 -27.00 41.33 40.20
CA LEU A 2 -26.98 39.85 40.21
C LEU A 2 -28.36 39.27 40.52
N THR A 3 -28.78 38.20 39.84
CA THR A 3 -29.89 37.35 40.32
C THR A 3 -29.61 35.85 40.13
N SER A 4 -29.36 35.20 41.27
CA SER A 4 -29.91 33.92 41.73
C SER A 4 -29.40 32.58 41.14
N LYS A 5 -28.56 31.90 41.95
CA LYS A 5 -28.26 30.46 41.94
C LYS A 5 -29.44 29.67 42.52
N ARG A 6 -29.95 28.65 41.81
CA ARG A 6 -30.85 27.62 42.36
C ARG A 6 -30.15 26.25 42.35
N ARG A 7 -29.62 25.84 43.51
CA ARG A 7 -29.16 24.47 43.79
C ARG A 7 -30.38 23.59 44.12
N ARG A 8 -30.57 22.48 43.40
CA ARG A 8 -31.42 21.36 43.86
C ARG A 8 -30.51 20.19 44.27
N ARG A 9 -30.52 19.85 45.55
CA ARG A 9 -30.05 18.56 46.10
C ARG A 9 -31.27 17.71 46.43
N ARG A 10 -31.27 16.43 46.05
CA ARG A 10 -31.98 15.26 46.62
C ARG A 10 -32.00 14.17 45.54
N ALA A 11 -31.81 12.89 45.81
CA ALA A 11 -31.46 12.14 47.01
C ALA A 11 -31.00 10.75 46.52
N GLU A 12 -30.02 10.19 47.20
CA GLU A 12 -29.56 8.81 47.02
C GLU A 12 -30.57 7.86 47.68
N VAL A 13 -31.03 6.84 46.95
CA VAL A 13 -31.83 5.74 47.49
C VAL A 13 -31.21 4.43 47.01
N ARG A 14 -30.46 3.80 47.91
CA ARG A 14 -29.86 2.48 47.77
C ARG A 14 -30.64 1.52 48.66
N SER A 15 -31.39 0.58 48.09
CA SER A 15 -31.63 -0.75 48.68
C SER A 15 -32.55 -1.58 47.78
N SER A 16 -32.07 -2.69 47.25
CA SER A 16 -32.88 -3.87 46.88
C SER A 16 -31.93 -5.05 46.72
N GLY A 17 -32.00 -5.98 47.68
CA GLY A 17 -31.27 -7.24 47.64
C GLY A 17 -31.76 -8.11 46.50
N VAL A 18 -30.86 -8.38 45.56
CA VAL A 18 -31.03 -9.39 44.51
C VAL A 18 -29.99 -10.45 44.79
N LEU A 19 -30.42 -11.70 44.99
CA LEU A 19 -29.56 -12.87 45.07
C LEU A 19 -28.82 -13.01 43.74
N VAL A 20 -27.56 -12.60 43.72
CA VAL A 20 -26.63 -12.79 42.61
C VAL A 20 -26.13 -14.23 42.71
N PRO A 21 -26.30 -15.08 41.66
CA PRO A 21 -25.71 -16.41 41.68
C PRO A 21 -24.19 -16.28 41.75
N ASP A 22 -23.56 -17.01 42.68
CA ASP A 22 -22.10 -17.16 42.76
C ASP A 22 -21.61 -17.93 41.53
N THR A 23 -21.55 -17.22 40.40
CA THR A 23 -20.80 -17.66 39.23
C THR A 23 -19.33 -17.64 39.60
N ASP A 24 -18.66 -18.78 39.49
CA ASP A 24 -17.21 -18.95 39.68
C ASP A 24 -16.43 -17.91 38.85
N ASP A 25 -16.20 -16.77 39.49
CA ASP A 25 -15.89 -15.52 38.82
C ASP A 25 -14.46 -15.55 38.24
N GLN A 26 -13.63 -16.38 38.88
CA GLN A 26 -12.24 -16.57 38.51
C GLN A 26 -12.07 -17.49 37.30
N GLY A 27 -12.95 -18.48 37.13
CA GLY A 27 -12.89 -19.42 36.01
C GLY A 27 -13.12 -18.72 34.68
N TYR A 28 -14.17 -17.88 34.63
CA TYR A 28 -14.49 -17.12 33.42
C TYR A 28 -13.42 -16.06 33.13
N LYS A 29 -12.84 -15.41 34.14
CA LYS A 29 -11.74 -14.44 33.97
C LYS A 29 -10.50 -15.09 33.38
N LYS A 30 -10.13 -16.28 33.85
CA LYS A 30 -8.97 -17.03 33.35
C LYS A 30 -9.19 -17.47 31.90
N MET A 31 -10.36 -18.02 31.59
CA MET A 31 -10.70 -18.46 30.23
C MET A 31 -10.77 -17.27 29.25
N PHE A 32 -11.32 -16.13 29.69
CA PHE A 32 -11.37 -14.91 28.89
C PHE A 32 -9.98 -14.34 28.58
N ARG A 33 -9.04 -14.40 29.53
CA ARG A 33 -7.64 -14.02 29.32
C ARG A 33 -6.95 -14.90 28.28
N HIS A 34 -7.15 -16.21 28.35
CA HIS A 34 -6.60 -17.14 27.36
C HIS A 34 -7.23 -16.95 25.98
N MET A 35 -8.53 -16.70 25.91
CA MET A 35 -9.22 -16.39 24.66
C MET A 35 -8.68 -15.10 24.01
N ILE A 36 -8.44 -14.04 24.80
CA ILE A 36 -7.82 -12.81 24.29
C ILE A 36 -6.38 -13.06 23.85
N ALA A 37 -5.61 -13.81 24.62
CA ALA A 37 -4.23 -14.16 24.27
C ALA A 37 -4.16 -14.96 22.96
N LEU A 38 -5.03 -15.97 22.80
CA LEU A 38 -5.16 -16.73 21.56
C LEU A 38 -5.61 -15.84 20.40
N ARG A 39 -6.55 -14.92 20.62
CA ARG A 39 -6.97 -13.95 19.59
C ARG A 39 -5.84 -12.98 19.21
N GLN A 40 -4.99 -12.59 20.15
CA GLN A 40 -3.83 -11.74 19.87
C GLN A 40 -2.73 -12.49 19.10
N VAL A 41 -2.46 -13.75 19.46
CA VAL A 41 -1.50 -14.61 18.75
C VAL A 41 -2.03 -14.96 17.36
N ALA A 42 -3.32 -15.26 17.24
CA ALA A 42 -3.98 -15.49 15.95
C ALA A 42 -4.01 -14.22 15.09
N ARG A 43 -4.19 -13.02 15.66
CA ARG A 43 -4.06 -11.74 14.93
C ARG A 43 -2.64 -11.40 14.49
N ARG A 44 -1.62 -12.00 15.11
CA ARG A 44 -0.21 -11.80 14.73
C ARG A 44 0.24 -12.66 13.54
N SER A 45 -0.61 -13.56 13.06
CA SER A 45 -0.41 -14.35 11.85
C SER A 45 -1.58 -14.03 10.93
N ILE A 46 -1.50 -13.22 9.88
CA ILE A 46 -0.78 -13.45 8.63
C ILE A 46 -0.67 -12.06 7.94
N CYS A 47 0.30 -11.24 8.32
CA CYS A 47 0.72 -10.09 7.51
C CYS A 47 2.22 -9.88 7.77
N SER A 48 3.05 -10.71 7.12
CA SER A 48 4.50 -10.47 7.00
C SER A 48 4.79 -9.35 6.00
N SER A 49 4.08 -8.25 6.15
CA SER A 49 4.44 -6.96 5.60
C SER A 49 4.22 -6.02 6.76
N ALA A 50 5.32 -5.53 7.35
CA ALA A 50 5.25 -4.28 8.08
C ALA A 50 4.44 -3.30 7.21
N PRO A 51 3.52 -2.48 7.76
CA PRO A 51 2.93 -1.41 6.97
C PRO A 51 4.09 -0.57 6.46
N ARG A 52 4.52 -0.79 5.21
CA ARG A 52 5.44 0.10 4.53
C ARG A 52 4.63 1.38 4.45
N GLN A 53 4.89 2.32 5.34
CA GLN A 53 4.54 3.71 5.13
C GLN A 53 5.35 4.16 3.91
N VAL A 54 4.92 3.73 2.72
CA VAL A 54 5.37 4.33 1.49
C VAL A 54 4.78 5.73 1.53
N GLU A 55 5.61 6.70 1.88
CA GLU A 55 5.21 8.10 1.81
C GLU A 55 4.59 8.38 0.45
N ASN A 56 3.52 9.19 0.44
CA ASN A 56 2.90 9.58 -0.80
C ASN A 56 3.85 10.49 -1.60
N LYS A 57 4.50 9.92 -2.64
CA LYS A 57 5.36 10.64 -3.57
C LYS A 57 4.62 11.13 -4.83
N VAL A 58 3.31 10.88 -4.95
CA VAL A 58 2.47 11.35 -6.06
C VAL A 58 2.59 12.86 -6.29
N PRO A 59 2.49 13.75 -5.26
CA PRO A 59 2.61 15.19 -5.52
C PRO A 59 3.99 15.58 -6.07
N GLN A 60 5.05 14.87 -5.69
CA GLN A 60 6.41 15.13 -6.18
C GLN A 60 6.55 14.73 -7.65
N LYS A 61 5.97 13.59 -8.04
CA LYS A 61 5.96 13.15 -9.44
C LYS A 61 5.04 14.03 -10.30
N GLN A 62 3.88 14.42 -9.80
CA GLN A 62 3.00 15.38 -10.49
C GLN A 62 3.73 16.69 -10.79
N LYS A 63 4.48 17.25 -9.82
CA LYS A 63 5.28 18.46 -10.04
C LYS A 63 6.32 18.27 -11.15
N LEU A 64 7.03 17.15 -11.17
CA LEU A 64 8.05 16.85 -12.18
C LEU A 64 7.45 16.72 -13.59
N PHE A 65 6.33 16.02 -13.73
CA PHE A 65 5.70 15.79 -15.03
C PHE A 65 4.89 17.00 -15.54
N GLN A 66 4.45 17.89 -14.65
CA GLN A 66 3.72 19.11 -15.00
C GLN A 66 4.62 20.35 -15.12
N GLU A 67 5.92 20.24 -14.83
CA GLU A 67 6.87 21.33 -15.01
C GLU A 67 6.87 21.80 -16.47
N ASP A 68 6.79 23.11 -16.73
CA ASP A 68 6.65 23.64 -18.09
C ASP A 68 7.99 23.74 -18.83
N ASN A 69 8.62 22.59 -19.06
CA ASN A 69 9.93 22.48 -19.71
C ASN A 69 9.85 22.27 -21.24
N GLY A 70 8.66 22.31 -21.83
CA GLY A 70 8.44 21.99 -23.26
C GLY A 70 8.82 20.57 -23.71
N MET A 71 9.33 19.72 -22.80
CA MET A 71 9.76 18.35 -23.12
C MET A 71 8.57 17.39 -23.32
N PRO A 72 8.66 16.47 -24.30
CA PRO A 72 7.61 15.49 -24.53
C PRO A 72 7.52 14.49 -23.38
N VAL A 73 6.31 13.94 -23.16
CA VAL A 73 6.01 13.07 -22.01
C VAL A 73 6.91 11.84 -21.89
N HIS A 74 7.39 11.29 -23.02
CA HIS A 74 8.25 10.10 -23.06
C HIS A 74 9.73 10.37 -22.72
N LEU A 75 10.13 11.63 -22.51
CA LEU A 75 11.46 12.02 -22.00
C LEU A 75 11.37 12.79 -20.68
N LYS A 76 10.16 12.96 -20.15
CA LYS A 76 9.89 13.82 -19.00
C LYS A 76 10.39 13.24 -17.67
N GLY A 77 10.59 11.93 -17.61
CA GLY A 77 11.22 11.24 -16.48
C GLY A 77 12.75 11.42 -16.41
N GLY A 78 13.35 12.06 -17.41
CA GLY A 78 14.74 12.53 -17.38
C GLY A 78 15.72 11.64 -18.14
N SER A 79 16.95 11.54 -17.65
CA SER A 79 18.06 10.86 -18.33
C SER A 79 17.84 9.35 -18.50
N ALA A 80 17.12 8.71 -17.58
CA ALA A 80 16.78 7.29 -17.67
C ALA A 80 15.89 7.01 -18.90
N ASP A 81 14.88 7.84 -19.15
CA ASP A 81 13.99 7.70 -20.30
C ASP A 81 14.76 7.88 -21.61
N ALA A 82 15.69 8.85 -21.65
CA ALA A 82 16.54 9.08 -22.82
C ALA A 82 17.48 7.92 -23.12
N LEU A 83 18.10 7.31 -22.08
CA LEU A 83 18.95 6.14 -22.24
C LEU A 83 18.14 4.94 -22.73
N LEU A 84 16.97 4.71 -22.12
CA LEU A 84 16.07 3.62 -22.52
C LEU A 84 15.65 3.77 -23.98
N TYR A 85 15.21 4.97 -24.38
CA TYR A 85 14.84 5.26 -25.76
C TYR A 85 15.97 4.99 -26.76
N ARG A 86 17.20 5.48 -26.48
CA ARG A 86 18.35 5.25 -27.36
C ARG A 86 18.72 3.78 -27.47
N THR A 87 18.64 3.06 -26.36
CA THR A 87 18.95 1.62 -26.31
C THR A 87 17.93 0.83 -27.12
N THR A 88 16.64 1.10 -26.92
CA THR A 88 15.56 0.47 -27.67
C THR A 88 15.67 0.79 -29.16
N MET A 89 15.91 2.05 -29.54
CA MET A 89 16.10 2.43 -30.94
C MET A 89 17.29 1.70 -31.56
N GLY A 90 18.44 1.66 -30.89
CA GLY A 90 19.61 0.93 -31.35
C GLY A 90 19.30 -0.56 -31.58
N LEU A 91 18.65 -1.22 -30.62
CA LEU A 91 18.26 -2.61 -30.73
C LEU A 91 17.29 -2.85 -31.90
N THR A 92 16.30 -1.97 -32.11
CA THR A 92 15.34 -2.12 -33.21
C THR A 92 15.99 -1.96 -34.57
N VAL A 93 16.89 -0.98 -34.74
CA VAL A 93 17.61 -0.76 -36.00
C VAL A 93 18.52 -1.96 -36.31
N LEU A 94 19.23 -2.48 -35.30
CA LEU A 94 20.04 -3.68 -35.43
C LEU A 94 19.19 -4.90 -35.80
N GLY A 95 18.05 -5.09 -35.15
CA GLY A 95 17.12 -6.18 -35.43
C GLY A 95 16.57 -6.12 -36.86
N VAL A 96 16.16 -4.95 -37.32
CA VAL A 96 15.71 -4.74 -38.71
C VAL A 96 16.82 -5.05 -39.70
N GLY A 97 18.04 -4.56 -39.45
CA GLY A 97 19.20 -4.85 -40.30
C GLY A 97 19.50 -6.35 -40.39
N TYR A 98 19.43 -7.07 -39.26
CA TYR A 98 19.61 -8.51 -39.22
C TYR A 98 18.54 -9.27 -40.01
N VAL A 99 17.27 -8.90 -39.83
CA VAL A 99 16.16 -9.51 -40.58
C VAL A 99 16.30 -9.26 -42.08
N LEU A 100 16.71 -8.06 -42.50
CA LEU A 100 16.96 -7.76 -43.91
C LEU A 100 18.12 -8.58 -44.48
N TYR A 101 19.20 -8.75 -43.71
CA TYR A 101 20.32 -9.60 -44.11
C TYR A 101 19.88 -11.06 -44.31
N GLU A 102 19.17 -11.63 -43.33
CA GLU A 102 18.64 -13.00 -43.42
C GLU A 102 17.63 -13.13 -44.57
N LEU A 103 16.77 -12.13 -44.78
CA LEU A 103 15.81 -12.13 -45.88
C LEU A 103 16.51 -12.14 -47.24
N VAL A 104 17.53 -11.29 -47.44
CA VAL A 104 18.33 -11.27 -48.69
C VAL A 104 19.05 -12.59 -48.89
N LYS A 105 19.68 -13.11 -47.83
CA LYS A 105 20.37 -14.40 -47.83
C LYS A 105 19.43 -15.57 -48.15
N ALA A 106 18.17 -15.50 -47.73
CA ALA A 106 17.14 -16.50 -48.03
C ALA A 106 16.52 -16.31 -49.43
N ALA A 107 16.40 -15.07 -49.91
CA ALA A 107 15.78 -14.75 -51.20
C ALA A 107 16.65 -15.16 -52.40
N PHE A 108 17.98 -15.16 -52.25
CA PHE A 108 18.91 -15.61 -53.29
C PHE A 108 19.31 -17.07 -53.11
N PRO A 109 19.39 -17.87 -54.19
CA PRO A 109 19.80 -19.26 -54.11
C PRO A 109 21.24 -19.35 -53.64
N GLN A 110 21.45 -20.00 -52.50
CA GLN A 110 22.79 -20.28 -52.02
C GLN A 110 23.34 -21.52 -52.73
N LYS A 111 24.54 -21.38 -53.29
CA LYS A 111 25.27 -22.51 -53.85
C LYS A 111 25.55 -23.48 -52.69
N LYS A 112 25.05 -24.70 -52.82
CA LYS A 112 25.40 -25.81 -51.95
C LYS A 112 26.63 -26.44 -52.59
N ASP A 113 27.76 -26.40 -51.89
CA ASP A 113 28.90 -27.27 -52.21
C ASP A 113 28.56 -28.73 -51.86
#